data_AF-A0A4Y7PRB7-F1
#
_entry.id   AF-A0A4Y7PRB7-F1
#
_cell.length_a   1.000
_cell.length_b   1.000
_cell.length_c   1.000
_cell.angle_alpha   90.00
_cell.angle_beta   90.00
_cell.angle_gamma   90.00
#
_symmetry.space_group_name_H-M   'P 1'
#
loop_
_entity.id
_entity.type
_entity.pdbx_description
1 polymer ?
#
loop_
_entity_poly.entity_id
_entity_poly.type
_entity_poly.pdbx_seq_one_letter_code
_entity_poly.pdbx_strand_id
1 'polypeptide(L)'
;MDSIDNTTFPDRAECFGLFDLTNTTCTAPTSTMINFLNITDYNIYKKIYCLNPPQDSCAFGFCPNPDIGSPAVRIATYIQTLCFAILVYYSPDGITGALYAQMLSSYSLMLSAITAAITKQLSVFHALIVLSYIGSPLALFLSIYAIRGIFGKANRMDVIFGPGKILNRTLVLGLLPLWFAGVGIVADSRSAGWFQQGACIKMNFGSTSVLAFMNLYALWPAVLVAWIISLCFRRLLISTKESRWFPIVVKWNNIAEYYPFIHFTITVIIPMTWWIVVLELDAAYLHEYFTPTQGQILAIFAAVPATVQAALLVPRMLRWFMGLSWVLFITRRPQRASKALDRVSTSQYDSTAAFEHPLAMPSPGLETHSLHKMPSPVIPESNDC
;
A
#
# COMPACT_ATOMS: atom_id res chain seq x y z
N MET A 1 -40.89 -28.53 20.56
CA MET A 1 -40.54 -27.23 19.94
C MET A 1 -41.07 -27.32 18.54
N ASP A 2 -42.23 -26.72 18.33
CA ASP A 2 -42.94 -26.82 17.06
C ASP A 2 -42.28 -25.93 16.01
N SER A 3 -42.35 -26.36 14.75
CA SER A 3 -41.68 -25.70 13.63
C SER A 3 -42.34 -24.37 13.30
N ILE A 4 -41.59 -23.28 13.44
CA ILE A 4 -41.99 -21.96 12.91
C ILE A 4 -41.86 -22.04 11.38
N ASP A 5 -43.01 -21.99 10.72
CA ASP A 5 -43.10 -21.72 9.28
C ASP A 5 -42.60 -20.29 9.01
N ASN A 6 -42.01 -19.99 7.85
CA ASN A 6 -41.17 -18.78 7.73
C ASN A 6 -41.66 -17.60 6.83
N THR A 7 -42.56 -17.73 5.84
CA THR A 7 -43.08 -16.61 5.00
C THR A 7 -44.27 -16.03 5.74
N THR A 8 -44.17 -15.51 6.96
CA THR A 8 -44.84 -14.20 7.24
C THR A 8 -43.76 -13.12 7.28
N PHE A 9 -42.67 -13.35 6.51
CA PHE A 9 -41.50 -12.49 6.37
C PHE A 9 -41.33 -11.90 4.97
N PRO A 10 -41.34 -10.58 4.80
CA PRO A 10 -42.42 -10.18 3.91
C PRO A 10 -42.02 -9.95 2.35
N ASP A 11 -42.94 -9.94 1.32
CA ASP A 11 -42.71 -9.60 -0.14
C ASP A 11 -42.16 -8.18 -0.43
N ARG A 12 -40.91 -8.02 -0.85
CA ARG A 12 -40.39 -6.68 -1.19
C ARG A 12 -41.16 -6.00 -2.34
N ALA A 13 -41.41 -4.70 -2.17
CA ALA A 13 -42.01 -3.82 -3.18
C ALA A 13 -41.40 -3.94 -4.59
N GLU A 14 -42.25 -3.78 -5.62
CA GLU A 14 -41.91 -3.79 -7.06
C GLU A 14 -40.79 -2.82 -7.48
N CYS A 15 -40.52 -1.82 -6.66
CA CYS A 15 -39.45 -0.83 -6.87
C CYS A 15 -38.01 -1.37 -6.72
N PHE A 16 -37.81 -2.55 -6.08
CA PHE A 16 -36.48 -3.07 -5.70
C PHE A 16 -35.72 -3.58 -6.93
N GLY A 17 -35.22 -2.67 -7.76
CA GLY A 17 -34.44 -2.96 -8.96
C GLY A 17 -34.76 -2.10 -10.19
N LEU A 18 -35.68 -1.13 -10.09
CA LEU A 18 -35.92 -0.16 -11.18
C LEU A 18 -34.89 0.97 -11.12
N PHE A 19 -33.73 0.72 -11.74
CA PHE A 19 -32.56 1.63 -11.75
C PHE A 19 -32.79 2.98 -12.47
N ASP A 20 -33.91 3.17 -13.17
CA ASP A 20 -34.23 4.35 -13.99
C ASP A 20 -35.36 5.24 -13.42
N LEU A 21 -35.85 4.97 -12.20
CA LEU A 21 -36.95 5.71 -11.57
C LEU A 21 -36.55 6.32 -10.21
N THR A 22 -35.97 7.51 -10.24
CA THR A 22 -35.46 8.24 -9.07
C THR A 22 -36.54 8.79 -8.12
N ASN A 23 -37.82 8.46 -8.29
CA ASN A 23 -38.94 9.05 -7.54
C ASN A 23 -39.98 8.04 -7.01
N THR A 24 -39.69 6.74 -7.08
CA THR A 24 -40.56 5.67 -6.52
C THR A 24 -39.91 5.03 -5.30
N THR A 25 -40.44 5.34 -4.12
CA THR A 25 -39.90 4.89 -2.83
C THR A 25 -40.14 3.40 -2.56
N CYS A 26 -39.08 2.66 -2.22
CA CYS A 26 -39.15 1.27 -1.75
C CYS A 26 -39.59 1.08 -0.29
N THR A 27 -40.66 1.75 0.10
CA THR A 27 -41.09 1.84 1.50
C THR A 27 -41.96 0.69 1.98
N ALA A 28 -42.66 0.00 1.08
CA ALA A 28 -43.55 -1.09 1.45
C ALA A 28 -43.48 -2.27 0.47
N PRO A 29 -42.69 -3.30 0.78
CA PRO A 29 -43.39 -4.40 1.38
C PRO A 29 -44.86 -4.68 0.91
N THR A 30 -45.08 -5.36 -0.21
CA THR A 30 -46.40 -5.51 -0.88
C THR A 30 -47.30 -6.57 -0.24
N SER A 31 -48.37 -6.17 0.45
CA SER A 31 -49.24 -6.93 1.41
C SER A 31 -49.55 -8.43 1.26
N THR A 32 -49.29 -9.09 0.12
CA THR A 32 -48.93 -10.53 0.13
C THR A 32 -47.64 -10.82 0.90
N MET A 33 -46.97 -9.73 1.38
CA MET A 33 -45.97 -9.37 2.41
C MET A 33 -46.50 -9.34 3.86
N ILE A 34 -46.33 -10.40 4.64
CA ILE A 34 -46.67 -11.71 4.15
C ILE A 34 -47.86 -12.22 4.95
N ASN A 35 -48.96 -12.49 4.24
CA ASN A 35 -50.16 -13.18 4.74
C ASN A 35 -50.01 -14.72 4.74
N PHE A 36 -48.87 -15.23 4.29
CA PHE A 36 -48.61 -16.55 3.70
C PHE A 36 -47.68 -17.46 4.55
N LEU A 37 -47.69 -17.41 5.92
CA LEU A 37 -46.67 -17.77 7.00
C LEU A 37 -45.40 -18.63 6.70
N ASN A 38 -45.14 -19.11 5.51
CA ASN A 38 -44.75 -20.48 5.25
C ASN A 38 -43.49 -20.66 4.35
N ILE A 39 -42.25 -20.20 4.70
CA ILE A 39 -41.25 -19.82 3.65
C ILE A 39 -41.00 -21.02 2.77
N THR A 40 -41.46 -20.89 1.54
CA THR A 40 -41.43 -21.99 0.58
C THR A 40 -40.04 -22.23 -0.01
N ASP A 41 -39.05 -21.44 0.46
CA ASP A 41 -37.60 -21.69 0.58
C ASP A 41 -36.73 -20.58 -0.06
N TYR A 42 -36.35 -19.53 0.71
CA TYR A 42 -35.26 -18.60 0.33
C TYR A 42 -33.89 -19.03 0.91
N ASN A 43 -33.67 -20.33 1.07
CA ASN A 43 -32.58 -21.03 1.76
C ASN A 43 -32.06 -20.43 3.09
N ILE A 44 -32.88 -20.03 4.06
CA ILE A 44 -34.36 -19.93 4.16
C ILE A 44 -34.62 -18.56 4.81
N TYR A 45 -35.07 -17.57 4.05
CA TYR A 45 -34.79 -16.13 4.31
C TYR A 45 -33.28 -15.76 4.19
N LYS A 46 -32.55 -16.49 3.32
CA LYS A 46 -31.10 -16.80 3.31
C LYS A 46 -30.55 -17.26 4.67
N LYS A 47 -31.44 -17.84 5.47
CA LYS A 47 -31.40 -18.23 6.89
C LYS A 47 -31.67 -17.14 7.93
N ILE A 48 -32.33 -16.06 7.49
CA ILE A 48 -32.94 -14.96 8.27
C ILE A 48 -32.19 -13.60 8.22
N TYR A 49 -31.75 -13.12 7.03
CA TYR A 49 -31.03 -11.83 6.73
C TYR A 49 -29.53 -11.67 7.15
N CYS A 50 -28.71 -12.69 6.99
CA CYS A 50 -27.33 -12.79 7.49
C CYS A 50 -27.00 -12.35 8.96
N LEU A 51 -27.85 -12.52 10.00
CA LEU A 51 -29.26 -12.96 10.10
C LEU A 51 -29.82 -12.49 11.49
N ASN A 52 -30.36 -11.28 11.78
CA ASN A 52 -31.06 -10.26 10.99
C ASN A 52 -30.80 -8.78 11.47
N PRO A 53 -29.83 -7.97 10.94
CA PRO A 53 -29.66 -6.56 11.37
C PRO A 53 -30.28 -5.44 10.48
N PRO A 54 -31.46 -4.87 10.82
CA PRO A 54 -31.79 -3.47 10.50
C PRO A 54 -30.93 -2.51 11.35
N GLN A 55 -30.66 -1.25 10.98
CA GLN A 55 -31.25 -0.43 9.91
C GLN A 55 -30.20 0.01 8.87
N ASP A 56 -30.45 0.07 7.55
CA ASP A 56 -31.34 -0.70 6.66
C ASP A 56 -30.95 -0.37 5.20
N SER A 57 -30.79 -1.30 4.24
CA SER A 57 -30.65 -2.76 4.36
C SER A 57 -29.71 -3.31 3.26
N CYS A 58 -28.78 -4.21 3.61
CA CYS A 58 -27.68 -4.61 2.71
C CYS A 58 -28.03 -5.91 1.97
N ALA A 59 -28.82 -5.75 0.91
CA ALA A 59 -30.10 -6.46 0.83
C ALA A 59 -30.06 -7.99 0.92
N PHE A 60 -28.99 -8.69 0.49
CA PHE A 60 -28.56 -10.04 0.95
C PHE A 60 -27.05 -10.31 0.71
N GLY A 61 -26.21 -9.29 0.90
CA GLY A 61 -24.76 -9.29 0.72
C GLY A 61 -24.08 -8.35 1.72
N PHE A 62 -22.76 -8.15 1.58
CA PHE A 62 -22.01 -7.26 2.47
C PHE A 62 -22.54 -5.83 2.42
N CYS A 63 -22.66 -5.16 3.56
CA CYS A 63 -22.83 -3.71 3.58
C CYS A 63 -21.57 -3.04 3.01
N PRO A 64 -21.67 -2.24 1.93
CA PRO A 64 -20.54 -1.45 1.46
C PRO A 64 -20.20 -0.40 2.52
N ASN A 65 -18.93 -0.31 2.90
CA ASN A 65 -18.43 0.77 3.73
C ASN A 65 -17.73 1.77 2.79
N PRO A 66 -18.40 2.85 2.35
CA PRO A 66 -17.87 3.76 1.35
C PRO A 66 -16.57 4.46 1.78
N ASP A 67 -16.28 4.52 3.08
CA ASP A 67 -15.08 5.16 3.63
C ASP A 67 -13.87 4.22 3.72
N ILE A 68 -14.06 2.91 3.53
CA ILE A 68 -12.99 1.90 3.53
C ILE A 68 -12.87 1.18 2.18
N GLY A 69 -13.99 0.70 1.65
CA GLY A 69 -14.03 -0.19 0.49
C GLY A 69 -13.99 0.54 -0.85
N SER A 70 -14.60 1.73 -0.93
CA SER A 70 -15.03 2.33 -2.20
C SER A 70 -13.95 2.52 -3.27
N PRO A 71 -14.33 2.60 -4.57
CA PRO A 71 -13.39 2.85 -5.65
C PRO A 71 -12.52 4.10 -5.45
N ALA A 72 -13.06 5.18 -4.87
CA ALA A 72 -12.28 6.39 -4.60
C ALA A 72 -11.22 6.18 -3.51
N VAL A 73 -11.56 5.48 -2.42
CA VAL A 73 -10.60 5.15 -1.35
C VAL A 73 -9.52 4.20 -1.89
N ARG A 74 -9.89 3.18 -2.66
CA ARG A 74 -8.93 2.25 -3.30
C ARG A 74 -7.99 2.98 -4.26
N ILE A 75 -8.51 3.73 -5.22
CA ILE A 75 -7.70 4.47 -6.21
C ILE A 75 -6.78 5.48 -5.52
N ALA A 76 -7.28 6.25 -4.55
CA ALA A 76 -6.45 7.17 -3.77
C ALA A 76 -5.31 6.43 -3.04
N THR A 77 -5.62 5.29 -2.43
CA THR A 77 -4.65 4.41 -1.76
C THR A 77 -3.61 3.85 -2.72
N TYR A 78 -4.00 3.47 -3.94
CA TYR A 78 -3.10 2.96 -4.98
C TYR A 78 -2.12 4.04 -5.43
N ILE A 79 -2.63 5.24 -5.72
CA ILE A 79 -1.83 6.41 -6.10
C ILE A 79 -0.89 6.79 -4.95
N GLN A 80 -1.41 6.92 -3.73
CA GLN A 80 -0.63 7.27 -2.53
C GLN A 80 0.53 6.29 -2.29
N THR A 81 0.26 4.97 -2.35
CA THR A 81 1.28 3.93 -2.16
C THR A 81 2.34 3.96 -3.27
N LEU A 82 1.93 4.14 -4.52
CA LEU A 82 2.85 4.27 -5.65
C LEU A 82 3.72 5.53 -5.54
N CYS A 83 3.12 6.67 -5.20
CA CYS A 83 3.82 7.94 -5.01
C CYS A 83 4.79 7.88 -3.83
N PHE A 84 4.42 7.28 -2.70
CA PHE A 84 5.36 7.05 -1.60
C PHE A 84 6.47 6.08 -1.99
N ALA A 85 6.20 5.04 -2.77
CA ALA A 85 7.25 4.17 -3.27
C ALA A 85 8.23 4.91 -4.19
N ILE A 86 7.75 5.81 -5.06
CA ILE A 86 8.58 6.72 -5.86
C ILE A 86 9.41 7.64 -4.96
N LEU A 87 8.80 8.28 -3.95
CA LEU A 87 9.51 9.16 -3.03
C LEU A 87 10.62 8.41 -2.28
N VAL A 88 10.30 7.24 -1.72
CA VAL A 88 11.25 6.34 -1.05
C VAL A 88 12.39 5.88 -1.98
N TYR A 89 12.12 5.74 -3.28
CA TYR A 89 13.12 5.32 -4.29
C TYR A 89 13.87 6.46 -4.99
N TYR A 90 13.44 7.72 -4.93
CA TYR A 90 14.02 8.80 -5.75
C TYR A 90 14.27 10.12 -5.01
N SER A 91 13.72 10.32 -3.82
CA SER A 91 14.02 11.46 -2.94
C SER A 91 14.68 10.97 -1.64
N PRO A 92 16.01 11.09 -1.50
CA PRO A 92 16.67 10.76 -0.24
C PRO A 92 16.28 11.73 0.89
N ASP A 93 15.93 12.97 0.54
CA ASP A 93 15.64 14.04 1.51
C ASP A 93 14.19 13.95 2.02
N GLY A 94 13.24 13.67 1.12
CA GLY A 94 11.83 13.44 1.45
C GLY A 94 11.53 12.08 2.09
N ILE A 95 12.53 11.19 2.16
CA ILE A 95 12.38 9.78 2.52
C ILE A 95 11.74 9.58 3.91
N THR A 96 12.14 10.40 4.88
CA THR A 96 11.66 10.34 6.26
C THR A 96 10.22 10.85 6.38
N GLY A 97 9.87 11.90 5.64
CA GLY A 97 8.50 12.42 5.59
C GLY A 97 7.54 11.42 4.94
N ALA A 98 7.94 10.83 3.80
CA ALA A 98 7.18 9.79 3.12
C ALA A 98 6.96 8.55 4.00
N LEU A 99 7.99 8.12 4.76
CA LEU A 99 7.87 7.03 5.72
C LEU A 99 6.82 7.33 6.79
N TYR A 100 6.94 8.47 7.49
CA TYR A 100 6.01 8.79 8.58
C TYR A 100 4.58 8.98 8.08
N ALA A 101 4.38 9.55 6.89
CA ALA A 101 3.07 9.67 6.27
C ALA A 101 2.48 8.29 5.92
N GLN A 102 3.27 7.37 5.34
CA GLN A 102 2.83 6.00 5.08
C GLN A 102 2.51 5.24 6.37
N MET A 103 3.36 5.34 7.40
CA MET A 103 3.14 4.70 8.70
C MET A 103 1.87 5.25 9.37
N LEU A 104 1.70 6.57 9.44
CA LEU A 104 0.53 7.22 10.00
C LEU A 104 -0.75 6.76 9.29
N SER A 105 -0.75 6.71 7.96
CA SER A 105 -1.89 6.21 7.17
C SER A 105 -2.17 4.73 7.43
N SER A 106 -1.14 3.88 7.47
CA SER A 106 -1.28 2.43 7.71
C SER A 106 -1.81 2.14 9.12
N TYR A 107 -1.28 2.82 10.14
CA TYR A 107 -1.73 2.69 11.53
C TYR A 107 -3.13 3.29 11.74
N SER A 108 -3.44 4.42 11.11
CA SER A 108 -4.78 5.02 11.17
C SER A 108 -5.84 4.12 10.55
N LEU A 109 -5.55 3.50 9.40
CA LEU A 109 -6.47 2.55 8.77
C LEU A 109 -6.63 1.27 9.61
N MET A 110 -5.54 0.75 10.19
CA MET A 110 -5.57 -0.40 11.10
C MET A 110 -6.44 -0.12 12.34
N LEU A 111 -6.24 1.02 13.00
CA LEU A 111 -7.03 1.41 14.17
C LEU A 111 -8.51 1.61 13.81
N SER A 112 -8.80 2.28 12.69
CA SER A 112 -10.18 2.46 12.20
C SER A 112 -10.86 1.12 11.94
N ALA A 113 -10.15 0.17 11.32
CA ALA A 113 -10.67 -1.18 11.11
C ALA A 113 -10.87 -1.97 12.41
N ILE A 114 -9.96 -1.87 13.38
CA ILE A 114 -10.12 -2.48 14.70
C ILE A 114 -11.38 -1.92 15.40
N THR A 115 -11.55 -0.60 15.41
CA THR A 115 -12.76 0.04 15.99
C THR A 115 -14.03 -0.36 15.24
N ALA A 116 -14.01 -0.43 13.91
CA ALA A 116 -15.13 -0.88 13.09
C ALA A 116 -15.46 -2.38 13.31
N ALA A 117 -14.47 -3.24 13.55
CA ALA A 117 -14.67 -4.65 13.89
C ALA A 117 -15.25 -4.82 15.31
N ILE A 118 -14.74 -4.05 16.30
CA ILE A 118 -15.29 -4.06 17.66
C ILE A 118 -16.77 -3.64 17.66
N THR A 119 -17.12 -2.61 16.88
CA THR A 119 -18.49 -2.09 16.73
C THR A 119 -19.38 -2.88 15.75
N LYS A 120 -18.87 -3.98 15.15
CA LYS A 120 -19.59 -4.83 14.17
C LYS A 120 -20.00 -4.12 12.87
N GLN A 121 -19.29 -3.07 12.50
CA GLN A 121 -19.47 -2.27 11.27
C GLN A 121 -18.45 -2.61 10.16
N LEU A 122 -17.53 -3.54 10.40
CA LEU A 122 -16.55 -4.01 9.41
C LEU A 122 -16.92 -5.41 8.90
N SER A 123 -17.15 -5.55 7.60
CA SER A 123 -17.23 -6.89 6.99
C SER A 123 -15.84 -7.50 6.77
N VAL A 124 -15.76 -8.83 6.63
CA VAL A 124 -14.49 -9.52 6.33
C VAL A 124 -13.82 -9.01 5.06
N PHE A 125 -14.59 -8.62 4.05
CA PHE A 125 -14.03 -8.04 2.83
C PHE A 125 -13.32 -6.70 3.09
N HIS A 126 -13.94 -5.79 3.85
CA HIS A 126 -13.31 -4.53 4.22
C HIS A 126 -12.06 -4.77 5.09
N ALA A 127 -12.09 -5.77 5.97
CA ALA A 127 -10.91 -6.19 6.70
C ALA A 127 -9.79 -6.70 5.77
N LEU A 128 -10.12 -7.46 4.72
CA LEU A 128 -9.16 -7.91 3.70
C LEU A 128 -8.58 -6.74 2.89
N ILE A 129 -9.36 -5.73 2.51
CA ILE A 129 -8.83 -4.50 1.88
C ILE A 129 -7.82 -3.82 2.81
N VAL A 130 -8.19 -3.60 4.08
CA VAL A 130 -7.32 -2.92 5.05
C VAL A 130 -6.03 -3.71 5.29
N LEU A 131 -6.12 -5.03 5.48
CA LEU A 131 -4.94 -5.90 5.60
C LEU A 131 -4.12 -5.94 4.32
N SER A 132 -4.74 -5.83 3.15
CA SER A 132 -4.03 -5.75 1.86
C SER A 132 -3.26 -4.44 1.71
N TYR A 133 -3.77 -3.31 2.20
CA TYR A 133 -3.04 -2.04 2.24
C TYR A 133 -1.88 -2.08 3.24
N ILE A 134 -2.11 -2.62 4.42
CA ILE A 134 -1.09 -2.73 5.47
C ILE A 134 0.02 -3.69 5.05
N GLY A 135 -0.34 -4.78 4.36
CA GLY A 135 0.57 -5.71 3.69
C GLY A 135 0.93 -5.31 2.27
N SER A 136 0.82 -4.03 1.89
CA SER A 136 1.14 -3.57 0.53
C SER A 136 2.62 -3.82 0.18
N PRO A 137 2.97 -3.91 -1.12
CA PRO A 137 4.35 -4.13 -1.54
C PRO A 137 5.35 -3.11 -0.96
N LEU A 138 4.95 -1.86 -0.78
CA LEU A 138 5.76 -0.81 -0.14
C LEU A 138 6.01 -1.11 1.34
N ALA A 139 4.98 -1.50 2.10
CA ALA A 139 5.13 -1.81 3.52
C ALA A 139 6.06 -3.01 3.74
N LEU A 140 5.89 -4.08 2.96
CA LEU A 140 6.79 -5.24 3.00
C LEU A 140 8.22 -4.90 2.57
N PHE A 141 8.38 -4.09 1.52
CA PHE A 141 9.70 -3.59 1.10
C PHE A 141 10.40 -2.81 2.22
N LEU A 142 9.70 -1.88 2.87
CA LEU A 142 10.22 -1.14 4.03
C LEU A 142 10.59 -2.07 5.19
N SER A 143 9.78 -3.11 5.43
CA SER A 143 10.02 -4.09 6.49
C SER A 143 11.27 -4.93 6.23
N ILE A 144 11.50 -5.37 4.98
CA ILE A 144 12.72 -6.07 4.57
C ILE A 144 13.96 -5.19 4.78
N TYR A 145 13.89 -3.89 4.46
CA TYR A 145 14.99 -2.96 4.70
C TYR A 145 15.20 -2.64 6.18
N ALA A 146 14.14 -2.57 6.99
CA ALA A 146 14.24 -2.44 8.44
C ALA A 146 14.96 -3.66 9.06
N ILE A 147 14.61 -4.89 8.63
CA ILE A 147 15.30 -6.13 9.01
C ILE A 147 16.78 -6.07 8.59
N ARG A 148 17.09 -5.71 7.34
CA ARG A 148 18.49 -5.57 6.85
C ARG A 148 19.29 -4.55 7.66
N GLY A 149 18.66 -3.47 8.12
CA GLY A 149 19.29 -2.45 8.98
C GLY A 149 19.68 -2.96 10.37
N ILE A 150 18.98 -3.98 10.91
CA ILE A 150 19.39 -4.64 12.17
C ILE A 150 20.76 -5.31 12.01
N PHE A 151 21.00 -5.95 10.85
CA PHE A 151 22.26 -6.66 10.55
C PHE A 151 23.44 -5.74 10.18
N GLY A 152 23.32 -4.42 10.37
CA GLY A 152 24.44 -3.47 10.29
C GLY A 152 25.09 -3.31 8.92
N LYS A 153 24.51 -3.88 7.85
CA LYS A 153 25.01 -3.68 6.49
C LYS A 153 24.62 -2.29 6.01
N ALA A 154 25.58 -1.55 5.47
CA ALA A 154 25.29 -0.26 4.86
C ALA A 154 24.29 -0.43 3.72
N ASN A 155 23.18 0.31 3.75
CA ASN A 155 22.19 0.33 2.68
C ASN A 155 21.76 1.78 2.41
N ARG A 156 21.17 2.04 1.24
CA ARG A 156 20.56 3.32 0.91
C ARG A 156 19.53 3.82 1.96
N MET A 157 18.89 2.90 2.69
CA MET A 157 17.91 3.21 3.72
C MET A 157 18.50 3.58 5.08
N ASP A 158 19.83 3.68 5.23
CA ASP A 158 20.46 3.98 6.53
C ASP A 158 20.07 5.37 7.07
N VAL A 159 19.63 6.29 6.22
CA VAL A 159 19.01 7.57 6.65
C VAL A 159 17.80 7.32 7.58
N ILE A 160 16.99 6.29 7.28
CA ILE A 160 15.81 5.90 8.05
C ILE A 160 16.12 4.82 9.08
N PHE A 161 16.79 3.74 8.66
CA PHE A 161 16.97 2.51 9.43
C PHE A 161 18.41 2.31 9.90
N GLY A 162 19.27 3.32 9.82
CA GLY A 162 20.67 3.26 10.28
C GLY A 162 20.81 3.13 11.81
N PRO A 163 22.06 3.07 12.32
CA PRO A 163 22.32 2.99 13.74
C PRO A 163 21.67 4.17 14.50
N GLY A 164 21.16 3.90 15.70
CA GLY A 164 20.42 4.88 16.51
C GLY A 164 18.97 5.14 16.12
N LYS A 165 18.52 4.76 14.91
CA LYS A 165 17.12 4.96 14.45
C LYS A 165 16.16 3.85 14.93
N ILE A 166 16.19 3.56 16.23
CA ILE A 166 15.42 2.45 16.83
C ILE A 166 13.91 2.62 16.62
N LEU A 167 13.37 3.82 16.85
CA LEU A 167 11.93 4.10 16.71
C LEU A 167 11.39 3.74 15.31
N ASN A 168 12.08 4.16 14.25
CA ASN A 168 11.69 3.88 12.86
C ASN A 168 11.65 2.37 12.58
N ARG A 169 12.66 1.64 13.06
CA ARG A 169 12.72 0.17 12.94
C ARG A 169 11.55 -0.45 13.70
N THR A 170 11.32 -0.07 14.95
CA THR A 170 10.23 -0.62 15.78
C THR A 170 8.84 -0.35 15.19
N LEU A 171 8.57 0.85 14.65
CA LEU A 171 7.30 1.16 13.99
C LEU A 171 7.08 0.30 12.74
N VAL A 172 8.05 0.24 11.83
CA VAL A 172 7.91 -0.54 10.59
C VAL A 172 7.84 -2.04 10.87
N LEU A 173 8.65 -2.54 11.81
CA LEU A 173 8.65 -3.96 12.19
C LEU A 173 7.44 -4.35 13.04
N GLY A 174 6.85 -3.42 13.80
CA GLY A 174 5.62 -3.62 14.55
C GLY A 174 4.39 -3.76 13.65
N LEU A 175 4.44 -3.26 12.42
CA LEU A 175 3.38 -3.43 11.44
C LEU A 175 3.25 -4.89 10.96
N LEU A 176 4.36 -5.63 10.84
CA LEU A 176 4.36 -7.04 10.42
C LEU A 176 3.56 -7.98 11.35
N PRO A 177 3.82 -8.08 12.68
CA PRO A 177 3.07 -8.97 13.55
C PRO A 177 1.60 -8.54 13.67
N LEU A 178 1.29 -7.24 13.62
CA LEU A 178 -0.08 -6.75 13.55
C LEU A 178 -0.79 -7.20 12.27
N TRP A 179 -0.10 -7.14 11.13
CA TRP A 179 -0.59 -7.63 9.85
C TRP A 179 -0.82 -9.15 9.86
N PHE A 180 0.17 -9.93 10.29
CA PHE A 180 0.04 -11.40 10.42
C PHE A 180 -1.08 -11.79 11.39
N ALA A 181 -1.23 -11.09 12.52
CA ALA A 181 -2.31 -11.32 13.47
C ALA A 181 -3.68 -11.03 12.83
N GLY A 182 -3.81 -9.91 12.10
CA GLY A 182 -5.04 -9.57 11.37
C GLY A 182 -5.40 -10.59 10.30
N VAL A 183 -4.43 -11.05 9.50
CA VAL A 183 -4.62 -12.15 8.53
C VAL A 183 -5.03 -13.44 9.22
N GLY A 184 -4.40 -13.79 10.35
CA GLY A 184 -4.75 -14.97 11.15
C GLY A 184 -6.17 -14.90 11.72
N ILE A 185 -6.59 -13.74 12.22
CA ILE A 185 -7.96 -13.49 12.68
C ILE A 185 -8.94 -13.68 11.52
N VAL A 186 -8.71 -13.04 10.37
CA VAL A 186 -9.60 -13.14 9.19
C VAL A 186 -9.64 -14.57 8.61
N ALA A 187 -8.56 -15.32 8.69
CA ALA A 187 -8.49 -16.71 8.23
C ALA A 187 -9.16 -17.72 9.18
N ASP A 188 -9.22 -17.44 10.49
CA ASP A 188 -9.92 -18.31 11.43
C ASP A 188 -11.44 -18.18 11.32
N SER A 189 -12.09 -19.24 10.85
CA SER A 189 -13.55 -19.39 10.81
C SER A 189 -14.27 -19.04 12.14
N ARG A 190 -13.61 -19.19 13.29
CA ARG A 190 -14.18 -18.87 14.62
C ARG A 190 -14.27 -17.36 14.86
N SER A 191 -13.51 -16.54 14.13
CA SER A 191 -13.55 -15.08 14.24
C SER A 191 -14.81 -14.46 13.61
N ALA A 192 -15.67 -15.24 12.94
CA ALA A 192 -16.86 -14.75 12.25
C ALA A 192 -17.77 -13.84 13.11
N GLY A 193 -17.78 -14.00 14.44
CA GLY A 193 -18.48 -13.10 15.37
C GLY A 193 -17.87 -11.70 15.55
N TRP A 194 -16.67 -11.43 15.01
CA TRP A 194 -16.02 -10.11 15.02
C TRP A 194 -16.49 -9.23 13.86
N PHE A 195 -16.96 -9.81 12.77
CA PHE A 195 -17.25 -9.09 11.54
C PHE A 195 -18.75 -8.96 11.29
N GLN A 196 -19.12 -7.85 10.64
CA GLN A 196 -20.48 -7.65 10.14
C GLN A 196 -20.85 -8.80 9.20
N GLN A 197 -22.01 -9.42 9.45
CA GLN A 197 -22.55 -10.51 8.64
C GLN A 197 -21.58 -11.70 8.44
N GLY A 198 -20.77 -12.08 9.44
CA GLY A 198 -19.88 -13.24 9.35
C GLY A 198 -20.57 -14.55 8.93
N ALA A 199 -21.85 -14.71 9.27
CA ALA A 199 -22.70 -15.84 8.84
C ALA A 199 -23.11 -15.81 7.34
N CYS A 200 -22.89 -14.70 6.62
CA CYS A 200 -23.15 -14.57 5.18
C CYS A 200 -22.06 -15.22 4.31
N ILE A 201 -20.88 -15.43 4.91
CA ILE A 201 -19.66 -15.81 4.21
C ILE A 201 -19.74 -17.31 3.94
N LYS A 202 -19.90 -17.71 2.67
CA LYS A 202 -19.64 -19.10 2.25
C LYS A 202 -18.25 -19.49 2.75
N MET A 203 -18.12 -20.66 3.37
CA MET A 203 -16.89 -21.13 4.07
C MET A 203 -15.57 -21.00 3.27
N ASN A 204 -15.63 -20.83 1.95
CA ASN A 204 -14.47 -20.71 1.08
C ASN A 204 -14.11 -19.27 0.64
N PHE A 205 -14.94 -18.25 0.88
CA PHE A 205 -14.67 -16.90 0.36
C PHE A 205 -13.43 -16.26 1.02
N GLY A 206 -13.37 -16.26 2.35
CA GLY A 206 -12.20 -15.77 3.09
C GLY A 206 -10.93 -16.57 2.78
N SER A 207 -11.01 -17.90 2.69
CA SER A 207 -9.85 -18.73 2.38
C SER A 207 -9.37 -18.56 0.93
N THR A 208 -10.26 -18.42 -0.05
CA THR A 208 -9.87 -18.14 -1.45
C THR A 208 -9.27 -16.75 -1.64
N SER A 209 -9.79 -15.72 -0.95
CA SER A 209 -9.23 -14.37 -0.99
C SER A 209 -7.86 -14.31 -0.31
N VAL A 210 -7.71 -14.94 0.87
CA VAL A 210 -6.41 -15.06 1.56
C VAL A 210 -5.43 -15.92 0.76
N LEU A 211 -5.89 -16.99 0.09
CA LEU A 211 -5.04 -17.78 -0.82
C LEU A 211 -4.65 -16.99 -2.06
N ALA A 212 -5.52 -16.18 -2.65
CA ALA A 212 -5.18 -15.28 -3.75
C ALA A 212 -4.14 -14.23 -3.28
N PHE A 213 -4.30 -13.67 -2.09
CA PHE A 213 -3.34 -12.76 -1.47
C PHE A 213 -2.02 -13.44 -1.09
N MET A 214 -2.01 -14.71 -0.70
CA MET A 214 -0.77 -15.47 -0.49
C MET A 214 -0.12 -15.87 -1.83
N ASN A 215 -0.93 -16.15 -2.85
CA ASN A 215 -0.48 -16.41 -4.22
C ASN A 215 0.11 -15.15 -4.90
N LEU A 216 -0.21 -13.96 -4.41
CA LEU A 216 0.52 -12.71 -4.68
C LEU A 216 2.04 -12.88 -4.46
N TYR A 217 2.42 -13.63 -3.43
CA TYR A 217 3.80 -13.95 -3.08
C TYR A 217 4.27 -15.29 -3.66
N ALA A 218 3.36 -16.16 -4.13
CA ALA A 218 3.72 -17.36 -4.91
C ALA A 218 4.04 -17.06 -6.38
N LEU A 219 3.57 -15.93 -6.93
CA LEU A 219 3.96 -15.42 -8.25
C LEU A 219 5.32 -14.70 -8.26
N TRP A 220 5.85 -14.28 -7.10
CA TRP A 220 7.24 -13.82 -6.98
C TRP A 220 8.23 -14.83 -7.58
N PRO A 221 8.18 -16.13 -7.25
CA PRO A 221 8.91 -17.19 -7.95
C PRO A 221 8.90 -17.11 -9.49
N ALA A 222 7.78 -16.79 -10.15
CA ALA A 222 7.73 -16.68 -11.60
C ALA A 222 8.48 -15.44 -12.13
N VAL A 223 8.34 -14.31 -11.45
CA VAL A 223 9.13 -13.08 -11.72
C VAL A 223 10.61 -13.33 -11.46
N LEU A 224 10.94 -14.07 -10.40
CA LEU A 224 12.29 -14.49 -10.02
C LEU A 224 12.88 -15.46 -11.05
N VAL A 225 12.09 -16.36 -11.65
CA VAL A 225 12.50 -17.23 -12.77
C VAL A 225 12.76 -16.42 -14.04
N ALA A 226 11.86 -15.52 -14.45
CA ALA A 226 12.07 -14.64 -15.61
C ALA A 226 13.32 -13.74 -15.43
N TRP A 227 13.57 -13.30 -14.20
CA TRP A 227 14.77 -12.56 -13.81
C TRP A 227 16.03 -13.45 -13.79
N ILE A 228 15.97 -14.67 -13.26
CA ILE A 228 17.07 -15.65 -13.34
C ILE A 228 17.43 -15.93 -14.80
N ILE A 229 16.44 -16.10 -15.68
CA ILE A 229 16.65 -16.29 -17.12
C ILE A 229 17.36 -15.06 -17.71
N SER A 230 16.87 -13.84 -17.43
CA SER A 230 17.50 -12.59 -17.86
C SER A 230 18.95 -12.43 -17.35
N LEU A 231 19.23 -12.87 -16.12
CA LEU A 231 20.58 -12.90 -15.55
C LEU A 231 21.44 -14.02 -16.10
N CYS A 232 20.87 -15.16 -16.48
CA CYS A 232 21.58 -16.24 -17.17
C CYS A 232 22.04 -15.80 -18.56
N PHE A 233 21.20 -15.08 -19.31
CA PHE A 233 21.61 -14.46 -20.58
C PHE A 233 22.71 -13.41 -20.41
N ARG A 234 22.69 -12.60 -19.32
CA ARG A 234 23.78 -11.66 -19.00
C ARG A 234 24.99 -12.29 -18.26
N ARG A 235 24.93 -13.57 -17.88
CA ARG A 235 25.94 -14.24 -17.04
C ARG A 235 27.29 -14.38 -17.73
N LEU A 236 27.28 -14.45 -19.06
CA LEU A 236 28.49 -14.48 -19.91
C LEU A 236 29.33 -13.20 -19.78
N LEU A 237 28.75 -12.06 -19.37
CA LEU A 237 29.49 -10.80 -19.17
C LEU A 237 30.01 -10.58 -17.73
N ILE A 238 29.43 -11.26 -16.74
CA ILE A 238 29.62 -10.95 -15.30
C ILE A 238 30.46 -12.03 -14.58
N SER A 239 30.87 -13.09 -15.29
CA SER A 239 31.55 -14.25 -14.70
C SER A 239 33.06 -14.05 -14.49
N THR A 240 33.46 -13.02 -13.74
CA THR A 240 34.80 -12.96 -13.11
C THR A 240 34.79 -13.70 -11.76
N LYS A 241 35.85 -14.47 -11.51
CA LYS A 241 35.98 -15.37 -10.34
C LYS A 241 35.92 -14.61 -9.02
N GLU A 242 34.90 -14.85 -8.18
CA GLU A 242 35.01 -15.13 -6.73
C GLU A 242 33.64 -15.32 -6.06
N SER A 243 33.64 -15.92 -4.85
CA SER A 243 32.47 -16.29 -4.02
C SER A 243 31.55 -17.39 -4.56
N ARG A 244 31.69 -18.62 -4.02
CA ARG A 244 30.81 -19.77 -4.31
C ARG A 244 29.51 -19.81 -3.50
N TRP A 245 29.43 -19.13 -2.34
CA TRP A 245 28.43 -19.45 -1.32
C TRP A 245 27.15 -18.59 -1.32
N PHE A 246 27.18 -17.35 -1.79
CA PHE A 246 25.98 -16.49 -1.86
C PHE A 246 25.83 -15.71 -3.18
N PRO A 247 25.85 -16.38 -4.35
CA PRO A 247 25.81 -15.70 -5.64
C PRO A 247 24.51 -14.91 -5.90
N ILE A 248 23.38 -15.28 -5.28
CA ILE A 248 22.09 -14.61 -5.50
C ILE A 248 22.04 -13.26 -4.79
N VAL A 249 22.39 -13.21 -3.50
CA VAL A 249 22.32 -11.97 -2.69
C VAL A 249 23.33 -10.93 -3.17
N VAL A 250 24.55 -11.35 -3.52
CA VAL A 250 25.58 -10.44 -4.08
C VAL A 250 25.12 -9.89 -5.43
N LYS A 251 24.61 -10.73 -6.34
CA LYS A 251 24.04 -10.25 -7.61
C LYS A 251 22.85 -9.32 -7.41
N TRP A 252 21.97 -9.60 -6.44
CA TRP A 252 20.85 -8.73 -6.12
C TRP A 252 21.29 -7.34 -5.67
N ASN A 253 22.25 -7.24 -4.75
CA ASN A 253 22.82 -5.96 -4.32
C ASN A 253 23.43 -5.21 -5.52
N ASN A 254 24.26 -5.88 -6.34
CA ASN A 254 24.81 -5.28 -7.56
C ASN A 254 23.72 -4.77 -8.51
N ILE A 255 22.59 -5.46 -8.64
CA ILE A 255 21.48 -5.03 -9.52
C ILE A 255 20.72 -3.85 -8.91
N ALA A 256 20.54 -3.81 -7.59
CA ALA A 256 19.97 -2.67 -6.89
C ALA A 256 20.84 -1.40 -7.02
N GLU A 257 22.16 -1.57 -7.04
CA GLU A 257 23.16 -0.51 -7.21
C GLU A 257 23.28 -0.05 -8.68
N TYR A 258 23.59 -0.94 -9.61
CA TYR A 258 23.84 -0.59 -11.02
C TYR A 258 22.58 -0.40 -11.88
N TYR A 259 21.44 -0.94 -11.46
CA TYR A 259 20.18 -0.87 -12.23
C TYR A 259 18.96 -0.51 -11.35
N PRO A 260 18.92 0.69 -10.73
CA PRO A 260 17.87 1.00 -9.77
C PRO A 260 16.46 1.02 -10.40
N PHE A 261 16.33 1.17 -11.73
CA PHE A 261 15.03 1.11 -12.43
C PHE A 261 14.51 -0.31 -12.54
N ILE A 262 15.40 -1.25 -12.87
CA ILE A 262 15.07 -2.66 -12.96
C ILE A 262 14.72 -3.16 -11.56
N HIS A 263 15.49 -2.74 -10.54
CA HIS A 263 15.16 -3.00 -9.14
C HIS A 263 13.77 -2.45 -8.77
N PHE A 264 13.53 -1.13 -8.93
CA PHE A 264 12.23 -0.49 -8.64
C PHE A 264 11.05 -1.14 -9.40
N THR A 265 11.22 -1.45 -10.68
CA THR A 265 10.16 -2.08 -11.49
C THR A 265 9.82 -3.47 -10.96
N ILE A 266 10.82 -4.26 -10.57
CA ILE A 266 10.63 -5.63 -10.07
C ILE A 266 10.13 -5.67 -8.63
N THR A 267 10.59 -4.78 -7.75
CA THR A 267 10.24 -4.80 -6.32
C THR A 267 8.99 -4.00 -5.99
N VAL A 268 8.67 -2.98 -6.78
CA VAL A 268 7.52 -2.09 -6.58
C VAL A 268 6.50 -2.29 -7.68
N ILE A 269 6.80 -1.93 -8.93
CA ILE A 269 5.77 -1.80 -9.98
C ILE A 269 5.07 -3.13 -10.28
N ILE A 270 5.80 -4.23 -10.46
CA ILE A 270 5.20 -5.54 -10.76
C ILE A 270 4.34 -6.05 -9.59
N PRO A 271 4.85 -6.12 -8.34
CA PRO A 271 4.02 -6.46 -7.18
C PRO A 271 2.82 -5.53 -6.98
N MET A 272 2.98 -4.22 -7.22
CA MET A 272 1.91 -3.23 -7.08
C MET A 272 0.82 -3.40 -8.13
N THR A 273 1.19 -3.66 -9.39
CA THR A 273 0.23 -3.92 -10.48
C THR A 273 -0.58 -5.18 -10.19
N TRP A 274 0.09 -6.26 -9.76
CA TRP A 274 -0.59 -7.50 -9.40
C TRP A 274 -1.48 -7.34 -8.14
N TRP A 275 -1.04 -6.57 -7.15
CA TRP A 275 -1.82 -6.22 -5.96
C TRP A 275 -3.09 -5.40 -6.28
N ILE A 276 -2.99 -4.40 -7.18
CA ILE A 276 -4.16 -3.67 -7.71
C ILE A 276 -5.10 -4.62 -8.44
N VAL A 277 -4.59 -5.51 -9.31
CA VAL A 277 -5.43 -6.46 -10.06
C VAL A 277 -6.17 -7.41 -9.13
N VAL A 278 -5.53 -7.97 -8.10
CA VAL A 278 -6.21 -8.84 -7.13
C VAL A 278 -7.29 -8.07 -6.37
N LEU A 279 -6.99 -6.86 -5.88
CA LEU A 279 -7.99 -6.06 -5.14
C LEU A 279 -9.17 -5.61 -6.00
N GLU A 280 -8.95 -5.24 -7.26
CA GLU A 280 -10.06 -4.86 -8.15
C GLU A 280 -10.84 -6.07 -8.68
N LEU A 281 -10.23 -7.26 -8.79
CA LEU A 281 -10.97 -8.50 -9.04
C LEU A 281 -11.91 -8.85 -7.86
N ASP A 282 -11.41 -8.76 -6.62
CA ASP A 282 -12.22 -8.99 -5.42
C ASP A 282 -13.30 -7.91 -5.25
N ALA A 283 -13.03 -6.64 -5.60
CA ALA A 283 -13.98 -5.54 -5.52
C ALA A 283 -15.02 -5.55 -6.66
N ALA A 284 -14.67 -5.98 -7.87
CA ALA A 284 -15.61 -6.10 -8.99
C ALA A 284 -16.74 -7.08 -8.68
N TYR A 285 -16.47 -8.12 -7.89
CA TYR A 285 -17.45 -9.07 -7.38
C TYR A 285 -18.54 -8.45 -6.48
N LEU A 286 -18.30 -7.26 -5.92
CA LEU A 286 -19.19 -6.60 -4.96
C LEU A 286 -20.00 -5.44 -5.53
N HIS A 287 -19.72 -5.03 -6.76
CA HIS A 287 -20.44 -3.96 -7.46
C HIS A 287 -20.54 -2.66 -6.63
N GLU A 288 -19.42 -2.24 -6.01
CA GLU A 288 -19.37 -0.98 -5.28
C GLU A 288 -19.37 0.22 -6.23
N TYR A 289 -20.25 1.18 -5.96
CA TYR A 289 -20.36 2.42 -6.71
C TYR A 289 -19.69 3.60 -5.98
N PHE A 290 -19.28 4.61 -6.74
CA PHE A 290 -18.82 5.87 -6.15
C PHE A 290 -20.01 6.64 -5.57
N THR A 291 -19.96 6.92 -4.27
CA THR A 291 -20.97 7.69 -3.53
C THR A 291 -20.22 8.70 -2.65
N PRO A 292 -20.23 10.00 -2.96
CA PRO A 292 -19.29 10.97 -2.36
C PRO A 292 -19.53 11.16 -0.85
N THR A 293 -18.80 10.40 -0.05
CA THR A 293 -18.78 10.51 1.42
C THR A 293 -17.60 11.34 1.91
N GLN A 294 -17.66 11.78 3.16
CA GLN A 294 -16.57 12.54 3.79
C GLN A 294 -15.27 11.73 3.83
N GLY A 295 -15.30 10.41 4.06
CA GLY A 295 -14.11 9.56 4.06
C GLY A 295 -13.49 9.41 2.67
N GLN A 296 -14.30 9.31 1.60
CA GLN A 296 -13.80 9.30 0.22
C GLN A 296 -13.08 10.61 -0.14
N ILE A 297 -13.68 11.74 0.20
CA ILE A 297 -13.08 13.06 -0.04
C ILE A 297 -11.78 13.19 0.75
N LEU A 298 -11.76 12.77 2.02
CA LEU A 298 -10.57 12.76 2.86
C LEU A 298 -9.46 11.86 2.29
N ALA A 299 -9.79 10.66 1.79
CA ALA A 299 -8.83 9.76 1.17
C ALA A 299 -8.20 10.35 -0.09
N ILE A 300 -8.99 11.00 -0.95
CA ILE A 300 -8.48 11.74 -2.12
C ILE A 300 -7.51 12.83 -1.67
N PHE A 301 -7.88 13.64 -0.68
CA PHE A 301 -6.99 14.69 -0.14
C PHE A 301 -5.73 14.13 0.54
N ALA A 302 -5.78 12.96 1.18
CA ALA A 302 -4.61 12.29 1.76
C ALA A 302 -3.60 11.86 0.69
N ALA A 303 -4.06 11.50 -0.51
CA ALA A 303 -3.19 11.17 -1.64
C ALA A 303 -2.55 12.39 -2.31
N VAL A 304 -3.13 13.59 -2.18
CA VAL A 304 -2.64 14.82 -2.88
C VAL A 304 -1.20 15.18 -2.51
N PRO A 305 -0.77 15.27 -1.22
CA PRO A 305 0.61 15.60 -0.88
C PRO A 305 1.64 14.65 -1.47
N ALA A 306 1.38 13.33 -1.41
CA ALA A 306 2.25 12.32 -2.01
C ALA A 306 2.30 12.47 -3.54
N THR A 307 1.15 12.72 -4.17
CA THR A 307 1.04 12.91 -5.62
C THR A 307 1.80 14.14 -6.09
N VAL A 308 1.67 15.28 -5.41
CA VAL A 308 2.39 16.53 -5.75
C VAL A 308 3.89 16.35 -5.58
N GLN A 309 4.35 15.75 -4.47
CA GLN A 309 5.78 15.49 -4.25
C GLN A 309 6.35 14.53 -5.30
N ALA A 310 5.62 13.48 -5.69
CA ALA A 310 6.02 12.57 -6.76
C ALA A 310 6.01 13.24 -8.15
N ALA A 311 5.03 14.11 -8.43
CA ALA A 311 4.94 14.86 -9.68
C ALA A 311 6.16 15.79 -9.88
N LEU A 312 6.62 16.46 -8.81
CA LEU A 312 7.85 17.28 -8.84
C LEU A 312 9.12 16.45 -9.16
N LEU A 313 9.11 15.13 -8.94
CA LEU A 313 10.21 14.23 -9.31
C LEU A 313 10.13 13.74 -10.76
N VAL A 314 9.01 13.90 -11.48
CA VAL A 314 8.84 13.40 -12.85
C VAL A 314 9.93 13.91 -13.81
N PRO A 315 10.37 15.19 -13.81
CA PRO A 315 11.47 15.64 -14.67
C PRO A 315 12.83 15.00 -14.35
N ARG A 316 13.02 14.49 -13.13
CA ARG A 316 14.21 13.72 -12.72
C ARG A 316 14.07 12.26 -13.16
N MET A 317 12.90 11.65 -12.97
CA MET A 317 12.59 10.30 -13.42
C MET A 317 12.71 10.16 -14.94
N LEU A 318 12.16 11.10 -15.73
CA LEU A 318 12.25 11.08 -17.19
C LEU A 318 13.71 11.17 -17.68
N ARG A 319 14.51 12.09 -17.13
CA ARG A 319 15.95 12.20 -17.46
C ARG A 319 16.69 10.88 -17.19
N TRP A 320 16.39 10.24 -16.08
CA TRP A 320 17.03 8.99 -15.70
C TRP A 320 16.51 7.77 -16.50
N PHE A 321 15.22 7.73 -16.85
CA PHE A 321 14.66 6.75 -17.78
C PHE A 321 15.35 6.83 -19.15
N MET A 322 15.54 8.04 -19.68
CA MET A 322 16.28 8.28 -20.93
C MET A 322 17.77 7.92 -20.80
N GLY A 323 18.34 7.98 -19.59
CA GLY A 323 19.70 7.54 -19.27
C GLY A 323 19.87 6.02 -19.14
N LEU A 324 18.80 5.23 -19.18
CA LEU A 324 18.91 3.77 -19.09
C LEU A 324 19.66 3.20 -20.30
N SER A 325 20.58 2.28 -20.05
CA SER A 325 21.46 1.72 -21.08
C SER A 325 20.73 0.98 -22.20
N TRP A 326 19.49 0.54 -22.00
CA TRP A 326 18.64 0.00 -23.07
C TRP A 326 18.01 1.10 -23.93
N VAL A 327 17.59 2.23 -23.34
CA VAL A 327 17.15 3.41 -24.10
C VAL A 327 18.32 3.97 -24.89
N LEU A 328 19.51 4.07 -24.29
CA LEU A 328 20.73 4.45 -24.99
C LEU A 328 21.12 3.44 -26.09
N PHE A 329 20.86 2.14 -25.92
CA PHE A 329 21.11 1.14 -26.96
C PHE A 329 20.13 1.24 -28.14
N ILE A 330 18.87 1.58 -27.89
CA ILE A 330 17.85 1.77 -28.95
C ILE A 330 17.99 3.15 -29.63
N THR A 331 18.28 4.21 -28.86
CA THR A 331 18.36 5.59 -29.37
C THR A 331 19.73 5.91 -29.98
N ARG A 332 20.83 5.29 -29.52
CA ARG A 332 22.06 5.28 -30.29
C ARG A 332 21.87 4.35 -31.48
N ARG A 333 21.46 4.94 -32.61
CA ARG A 333 21.91 4.47 -33.93
C ARG A 333 23.38 4.05 -33.81
N PRO A 334 23.81 2.93 -34.42
CA PRO A 334 25.19 2.49 -34.32
C PRO A 334 26.11 3.54 -34.95
N GLN A 335 26.61 4.46 -34.11
CA GLN A 335 27.75 5.29 -34.44
C GLN A 335 28.89 4.30 -34.65
N ARG A 336 29.25 4.10 -35.92
CA ARG A 336 30.33 3.21 -36.36
C ARG A 336 31.51 3.43 -35.43
N ALA A 337 31.95 2.38 -34.76
CA ALA A 337 32.99 2.47 -33.76
C ALA A 337 34.27 3.06 -34.37
N SER A 338 34.46 4.37 -34.18
CA SER A 338 35.70 5.06 -34.47
C SER A 338 36.74 4.48 -33.51
N LYS A 339 37.68 3.69 -34.04
CA LYS A 339 38.68 2.88 -33.30
C LYS A 339 39.72 3.70 -32.51
N ALA A 340 39.42 4.94 -32.15
CA ALA A 340 40.27 5.82 -31.38
C ALA A 340 39.41 6.55 -30.34
N LEU A 341 39.55 6.19 -29.06
CA LEU A 341 40.44 6.93 -28.17
C LEU A 341 40.69 6.16 -26.87
N ASP A 342 41.85 6.40 -26.26
CA ASP A 342 42.36 5.69 -25.10
C ASP A 342 41.60 5.91 -23.79
N ARG A 343 41.44 4.83 -23.03
CA ARG A 343 41.91 4.69 -21.64
C ARG A 343 41.66 5.85 -20.64
N VAL A 344 40.49 6.51 -20.70
CA VAL A 344 40.03 7.39 -19.60
C VAL A 344 39.51 6.53 -18.44
N SER A 345 40.04 6.76 -17.24
CA SER A 345 39.73 5.99 -16.04
C SER A 345 38.31 6.23 -15.54
N THR A 346 37.55 5.14 -15.35
CA THR A 346 36.18 5.16 -14.80
C THR A 346 36.18 5.31 -13.27
N SER A 347 36.57 6.49 -12.75
CA SER A 347 36.47 6.82 -11.31
C SER A 347 35.43 7.92 -11.01
N GLN A 348 34.49 8.18 -11.92
CA GLN A 348 33.59 9.34 -11.86
C GLN A 348 32.10 8.95 -11.63
N TYR A 349 31.87 7.96 -10.76
CA TYR A 349 30.52 7.63 -10.27
C TYR A 349 30.11 8.40 -9.00
N ASP A 350 30.89 9.38 -8.55
CA ASP A 350 30.46 10.46 -7.62
C ASP A 350 29.53 11.51 -8.27
N SER A 351 28.89 11.15 -9.39
CA SER A 351 28.01 12.03 -10.17
C SER A 351 26.65 12.30 -9.50
N THR A 352 26.42 11.83 -8.26
CA THR A 352 25.34 12.33 -7.39
C THR A 352 25.73 13.52 -6.54
N ALA A 353 27.03 13.78 -6.31
CA ALA A 353 27.51 15.00 -5.65
C ALA A 353 27.92 16.08 -6.67
N ALA A 354 28.42 15.69 -7.85
CA ALA A 354 28.96 16.61 -8.85
C ALA A 354 27.91 17.31 -9.76
N PHE A 355 26.60 17.23 -9.45
CA PHE A 355 25.54 17.87 -10.24
C PHE A 355 24.69 18.90 -9.47
N GLU A 356 25.10 19.27 -8.26
CA GLU A 356 24.55 20.39 -7.51
C GLU A 356 25.29 21.70 -7.83
N HIS A 357 25.19 22.18 -9.07
CA HIS A 357 25.28 23.58 -9.53
C HIS A 357 25.21 23.58 -11.07
N PRO A 358 24.61 24.58 -11.75
CA PRO A 358 24.17 25.86 -11.25
C PRO A 358 22.66 26.13 -11.43
N LEU A 359 21.98 26.53 -10.35
CA LEU A 359 20.93 27.58 -10.34
C LEU A 359 20.58 27.93 -8.88
N ALA A 360 21.61 28.20 -8.08
CA ALA A 360 21.41 28.95 -6.85
C ALA A 360 21.09 30.39 -7.26
N MET A 361 19.81 30.73 -7.35
CA MET A 361 19.44 32.13 -7.19
C MET A 361 19.93 32.56 -5.79
N PRO A 362 20.58 33.73 -5.65
CA PRO A 362 20.93 34.23 -4.33
C PRO A 362 19.63 34.44 -3.57
N SER A 363 19.38 33.61 -2.54
CA SER A 363 18.41 33.97 -1.52
C SER A 363 18.84 35.32 -0.95
N PRO A 364 17.97 36.34 -0.87
CA PRO A 364 18.32 37.55 -0.14
C PRO A 364 18.72 37.13 1.27
N GLY A 365 19.91 37.56 1.69
CA GLY A 365 20.48 37.19 2.97
C GLY A 365 19.60 37.73 4.08
N LEU A 366 18.81 36.85 4.71
CA LEU A 366 18.29 37.15 6.03
C LEU A 366 19.48 37.02 6.98
N GLU A 367 20.12 38.16 7.27
CA GLU A 367 21.14 38.23 8.31
C GLU A 367 20.52 37.78 9.63
N THR A 368 20.75 36.52 9.99
CA THR A 368 20.61 36.08 11.37
C THR A 368 21.68 36.79 12.17
N HIS A 369 21.35 38.01 12.63
CA HIS A 369 22.12 38.73 13.63
C HIS A 369 22.51 37.74 14.72
N SER A 370 23.82 37.51 14.86
CA SER A 370 24.36 36.67 15.91
C SER A 370 23.86 37.21 17.24
N LEU A 371 22.96 36.48 17.90
CA LEU A 371 22.41 36.89 19.18
C LEU A 371 23.58 37.05 20.14
N HIS A 372 23.87 38.29 20.53
CA HIS A 372 25.02 38.60 21.34
C HIS A 372 24.95 37.77 22.62
N LYS A 373 26.02 37.04 22.90
CA LYS A 373 26.19 36.27 24.14
C LYS A 373 26.03 37.22 25.32
N MET A 374 24.84 37.25 25.95
CA MET A 374 24.60 38.10 27.11
C MET A 374 25.60 37.71 28.20
N PRO A 375 26.26 38.69 28.85
CA PRO A 375 27.10 38.41 30.01
C PRO A 375 26.21 37.86 31.13
N SER A 376 26.69 36.82 31.82
CA SER A 376 26.02 36.29 33.00
C SER A 376 25.84 37.39 34.05
N PRO A 377 24.70 37.46 34.75
CA PRO A 377 24.52 38.42 35.83
C PRO A 377 25.54 38.16 36.94
N VAL A 378 26.34 39.18 37.27
CA VAL A 378 27.18 39.16 38.47
C VAL A 378 26.26 39.24 39.67
N ILE A 379 26.25 38.18 40.49
CA ILE A 379 25.58 38.20 41.79
C ILE A 379 26.48 39.02 42.73
N PRO A 380 26.01 40.14 43.31
CA PRO A 380 26.77 40.82 44.34
C PRO A 380 26.77 39.97 45.62
N GLU A 381 27.95 39.70 46.17
CA GLU A 381 28.08 39.18 47.54
C GLU A 381 27.53 40.24 48.50
N SER A 382 26.47 39.89 49.23
CA SER A 382 25.96 40.70 50.33
C SER A 382 26.85 40.47 51.56
N ASN A 383 27.87 41.30 51.73
CA ASN A 383 28.50 41.48 53.03
C ASN A 383 27.57 42.27 53.97
N ASP A 384 27.67 41.91 55.25
CA ASP A 384 27.29 42.69 56.43
C ASP A 384 25.79 43.04 56.64
N CYS A 385 25.10 42.19 57.41
CA CYS A 385 24.57 42.57 58.72
C CYS A 385 24.26 41.35 59.60
#